data_AF-A0A4Y7SY04-F1
#
_entry.id   AF-A0A4Y7SY04-F1
#
_cell.length_a   1.000
_cell.length_b   1.000
_cell.length_c   1.000
_cell.angle_alpha   90.00
_cell.angle_beta   90.00
_cell.angle_gamma   90.00
#
_symmetry.space_group_name_H-M   'P 1'
#
loop_
_entity.id
_entity.type
_entity.pdbx_description
1 polymer ?
#
loop_
_entity_poly.entity_id
_entity_poly.type
_entity_poly.pdbx_seq_one_letter_code
_entity_poly.pdbx_strand_id
1 'polypeptide(L)'
;MERESPSHDHPGFTITNEAYAEGLCRSEVGDQDLESFLREDSVYDSTEKRWPFPEAPATRADLVSSVLNVIDLVVAVFGKATREGIERGVIEMGGYEEAGEGPALVVRAAESFEVPKSPNPPSEFGYSNIATYFSVKLERDVQREKVCLEEMAAYARRIFREQPNRIHVRPLVITEKHARLHPETLVRLVAGLSSTNERTLGLDDSIQWTIDDGRKSQGTLATTSPSGERKTFPILEQIPIPRDSISGRATTCWRVQDPDTQEEFLMKDSWRPGDRVAEYELLELAKGVPGVVQMVAYEPGRGETKDFRCPSTAGKFLNRIATRLTMKCCGGLIESFKSTLQLLCALCDAIAGHQRLVGDDIRILHRDISPNNILLGRDDASEGDRGVLIDFDLAFKATAEHPVVVIDHNIGTRVFQSLSVVESFCIRMNKHQHDYLDDLESFLYVLTYIFLCFRPDGSCVPSKDEGLLIISEWAAHDPETAASNKRCLFGFGGGLRHRIRGGREVLGSCVYLAV
;
A
#
# COMPACT_ATOMS: atom_id res chain seq x y z
N MET A 1 -8.06 -2.93 8.74
CA MET A 1 -8.51 -4.31 8.48
C MET A 1 -9.99 -4.25 8.10
N GLU A 2 -10.42 -5.15 7.22
CA GLU A 2 -11.52 -4.96 6.26
C GLU A 2 -12.94 -4.85 6.84
N ARG A 3 -13.80 -4.21 6.04
CA ARG A 3 -15.26 -4.30 6.09
C ARG A 3 -15.69 -5.75 5.86
N GLU A 4 -16.28 -6.40 6.85
CA GLU A 4 -17.32 -7.39 6.57
C GLU A 4 -18.60 -6.62 6.26
N SER A 5 -18.85 -6.39 4.97
CA SER A 5 -20.18 -6.01 4.50
C SER A 5 -21.11 -7.23 4.64
N PRO A 6 -22.41 -7.03 4.92
CA PRO A 6 -23.33 -8.14 5.21
C PRO A 6 -23.39 -9.10 4.03
N SER A 7 -22.96 -10.35 4.25
CA SER A 7 -23.13 -11.56 3.44
C SER A 7 -23.69 -11.36 2.02
N HIS A 8 -22.92 -10.70 1.16
CA HIS A 8 -22.87 -11.07 -0.24
C HIS A 8 -21.56 -11.82 -0.40
N ASP A 9 -21.68 -13.13 -0.64
CA ASP A 9 -20.60 -14.09 -0.86
C ASP A 9 -19.88 -13.73 -2.16
N HIS A 10 -19.18 -12.60 -2.18
CA HIS A 10 -18.37 -12.18 -3.29
C HIS A 10 -17.13 -13.08 -3.28
N PRO A 11 -16.88 -13.84 -4.36
CA PRO A 11 -15.74 -14.75 -4.36
C PRO A 11 -14.46 -13.93 -4.22
N GLY A 12 -13.55 -14.37 -3.35
CA GLY A 12 -12.27 -13.68 -3.10
C GLY A 12 -11.36 -13.57 -4.33
N PHE A 13 -11.76 -14.17 -5.45
CA PHE A 13 -11.14 -14.04 -6.76
C PHE A 13 -12.18 -14.34 -7.85
N THR A 14 -11.83 -14.05 -9.09
CA THR A 14 -12.68 -14.34 -10.26
C THR A 14 -11.86 -14.94 -11.39
N ILE A 15 -12.49 -15.81 -12.17
CA ILE A 15 -11.90 -16.44 -13.35
C ILE A 15 -12.49 -15.78 -14.59
N THR A 16 -11.69 -15.74 -15.66
CA THR A 16 -12.10 -15.22 -16.98
C THR A 16 -11.72 -16.21 -18.08
N ASN A 17 -12.20 -15.95 -19.29
CA ASN A 17 -11.83 -16.71 -20.48
C ASN A 17 -10.45 -16.31 -21.02
N GLU A 18 -9.94 -17.16 -21.91
CA GLU A 18 -8.63 -17.04 -22.55
C GLU A 18 -8.49 -15.79 -23.43
N ALA A 19 -9.59 -15.30 -24.00
CA ALA A 19 -9.59 -14.09 -24.84
C ALA A 19 -9.04 -12.84 -24.11
N TYR A 20 -9.19 -12.77 -22.78
CA TYR A 20 -8.57 -11.70 -22.01
C TYR A 20 -7.04 -11.80 -21.99
N ALA A 21 -6.49 -13.00 -21.82
CA ALA A 21 -5.06 -13.22 -21.82
C ALA A 21 -4.44 -12.93 -23.20
N GLU A 22 -5.13 -13.31 -24.28
CA GLU A 22 -4.74 -13.00 -25.66
C GLU A 22 -4.66 -11.49 -25.95
N GLY A 23 -5.56 -10.71 -25.36
CA GLY A 23 -5.58 -9.25 -25.52
C GLY A 23 -4.58 -8.49 -24.66
N LEU A 24 -4.14 -9.06 -23.54
CA LEU A 24 -3.48 -8.34 -22.43
C LEU A 24 -2.13 -7.70 -22.81
N CYS A 25 -1.39 -8.34 -23.71
CA CYS A 25 -0.06 -7.93 -24.17
C CYS A 25 0.01 -7.86 -25.70
N ARG A 26 -1.13 -7.71 -26.38
CA ARG A 26 -1.15 -7.66 -27.85
C ARG A 26 -0.44 -6.43 -28.43
N SER A 27 -0.38 -5.33 -27.67
CA SER A 27 0.36 -4.13 -28.05
C SER A 27 1.88 -4.27 -27.94
N GLU A 28 2.38 -5.26 -27.20
CA GLU A 28 3.81 -5.42 -26.91
C GLU A 28 4.55 -6.13 -28.06
N VAL A 29 3.89 -7.06 -28.75
CA VAL A 29 4.45 -7.80 -29.89
C VAL A 29 3.44 -7.80 -31.03
N GLY A 30 3.80 -7.16 -32.14
CA GLY A 30 2.97 -7.11 -33.34
C GLY A 30 2.84 -8.47 -34.01
N ASP A 31 1.74 -8.69 -34.73
CA ASP A 31 1.43 -9.98 -35.36
C ASP A 31 2.56 -10.42 -36.34
N GLN A 32 3.18 -9.48 -37.07
CA GLN A 32 4.29 -9.76 -37.99
C GLN A 32 5.60 -10.15 -37.29
N ASP A 33 5.92 -9.48 -36.17
CA ASP A 33 7.12 -9.77 -35.40
C ASP A 33 6.99 -11.13 -34.70
N LEU A 34 5.79 -11.45 -34.23
CA LEU A 34 5.46 -12.75 -33.66
C LEU A 34 5.59 -13.87 -34.68
N GLU A 35 4.99 -13.71 -35.88
CA GLU A 35 5.12 -14.68 -36.96
C GLU A 35 6.58 -14.87 -37.39
N SER A 36 7.35 -13.79 -37.45
CA SER A 36 8.77 -13.84 -37.79
C SER A 36 9.58 -14.59 -36.73
N PHE A 37 9.35 -14.28 -35.44
CA PHE A 37 9.97 -14.95 -34.30
C PHE A 37 9.71 -16.46 -34.30
N LEU A 38 8.44 -16.87 -34.41
CA LEU A 38 8.07 -18.29 -34.39
C LEU A 38 8.63 -19.06 -35.59
N ARG A 39 8.77 -18.40 -36.75
CA ARG A 39 9.37 -19.02 -37.94
C ARG A 39 10.89 -19.17 -37.82
N GLU A 40 11.55 -18.24 -37.14
CA GLU A 40 13.00 -18.25 -36.95
C GLU A 40 13.45 -19.16 -35.80
N ASP A 41 12.55 -19.48 -34.87
CA ASP A 41 12.83 -20.46 -33.82
C ASP A 41 12.94 -21.88 -34.39
N SER A 42 14.16 -22.41 -34.39
CA SER A 42 14.49 -23.76 -34.85
C SER A 42 13.82 -24.89 -34.06
N VAL A 43 13.34 -24.61 -32.84
CA VAL A 43 12.70 -25.60 -31.95
C VAL A 43 11.18 -25.58 -32.09
N TYR A 44 10.61 -24.50 -32.62
CA TYR A 44 9.16 -24.38 -32.84
C TYR A 44 8.72 -25.19 -34.06
N ASP A 45 7.75 -26.10 -33.86
CA ASP A 45 7.14 -26.84 -34.97
C ASP A 45 6.07 -25.96 -35.63
N SER A 46 6.43 -25.37 -36.78
CA SER A 46 5.52 -24.54 -37.57
C SER A 46 4.37 -25.32 -38.22
N THR A 47 4.49 -26.63 -38.37
CA THR A 47 3.44 -27.49 -38.93
C THR A 47 2.39 -27.80 -37.87
N GLU A 48 2.83 -28.23 -36.70
CA GLU A 48 1.96 -28.53 -35.55
C GLU A 48 1.60 -27.30 -34.71
N LYS A 49 2.18 -26.14 -35.05
CA LYS A 49 2.06 -24.85 -34.36
C LYS A 49 2.31 -24.96 -32.86
N ARG A 50 3.39 -25.63 -32.44
CA ARG A 50 3.70 -25.85 -31.01
C ARG A 50 5.18 -26.06 -30.76
N TRP A 51 5.62 -25.78 -29.54
CA TRP A 51 6.91 -26.28 -29.05
C TRP A 51 6.81 -27.75 -28.62
N PRO A 52 7.93 -28.51 -28.66
CA PRO A 52 7.99 -29.91 -28.28
C PRO A 52 8.03 -30.08 -26.75
N PHE A 53 7.11 -29.45 -26.02
CA PHE A 53 6.96 -29.70 -24.58
C PHE A 53 6.60 -31.17 -24.33
N PRO A 54 7.12 -31.79 -23.24
CA PRO A 54 6.78 -33.17 -22.90
C PRO A 54 5.27 -33.35 -22.77
N GLU A 55 4.71 -34.41 -23.38
CA GLU A 55 3.26 -34.64 -23.30
C GLU A 55 2.80 -35.07 -21.92
N ALA A 56 3.65 -35.81 -21.20
CA ALA A 56 3.43 -36.26 -19.84
C ALA A 56 4.76 -36.19 -19.07
N PRO A 57 5.19 -34.99 -18.63
CA PRO A 57 6.43 -34.82 -17.91
C PRO A 57 6.43 -35.67 -16.63
N ALA A 58 7.52 -36.41 -16.39
CA ALA A 58 7.66 -37.25 -15.21
C ALA A 58 7.83 -36.38 -13.96
N THR A 59 8.62 -35.32 -14.07
CA THR A 59 8.87 -34.36 -12.98
C THR A 59 8.63 -32.92 -13.43
N ARG A 60 8.40 -32.02 -12.45
CA ARG A 60 8.34 -30.57 -12.68
C ARG A 60 9.63 -30.05 -13.33
N ALA A 61 10.80 -30.58 -12.94
CA ALA A 61 12.09 -30.12 -13.43
C ALA A 61 12.25 -30.31 -14.96
N ASP A 62 11.72 -31.41 -15.49
CA ASP A 62 11.72 -31.69 -16.93
C ASP A 62 10.96 -30.61 -17.72
N LEU A 63 9.85 -30.14 -17.14
CA LEU A 63 9.04 -29.07 -17.72
C LEU A 63 9.72 -27.70 -17.56
N VAL A 64 10.31 -27.41 -16.39
CA VAL A 64 11.02 -26.15 -16.11
C VAL A 64 12.12 -25.90 -17.14
N SER A 65 12.91 -26.91 -17.47
CA SER A 65 13.98 -26.79 -18.48
C SER A 65 13.44 -26.40 -19.86
N SER A 66 12.33 -27.00 -20.28
CA SER A 66 11.69 -26.68 -21.56
C SER A 66 11.11 -25.26 -21.56
N VAL A 67 10.47 -24.87 -20.46
CA VAL A 67 9.87 -23.52 -20.30
C VAL A 67 10.96 -22.46 -20.23
N LEU A 68 12.06 -22.72 -19.53
CA LEU A 68 13.22 -21.83 -19.44
C LEU A 68 13.75 -21.47 -20.83
N ASN A 69 13.96 -22.47 -21.70
CA ASN A 69 14.45 -22.22 -23.05
C ASN A 69 13.53 -21.29 -23.86
N VAL A 70 12.21 -21.51 -23.78
CA VAL A 70 11.23 -20.66 -24.49
C VAL A 70 11.22 -19.24 -23.91
N ILE A 71 11.20 -19.10 -22.58
CA ILE A 71 11.19 -17.79 -21.93
C ILE A 71 12.48 -17.03 -22.23
N ASP A 72 13.63 -17.70 -22.16
CA ASP A 72 14.93 -17.10 -22.47
C ASP A 72 15.00 -16.61 -23.92
N LEU A 73 14.51 -17.39 -24.88
CA LEU A 73 14.44 -17.00 -26.28
C LEU A 73 13.54 -15.76 -26.49
N VAL A 74 12.35 -15.75 -25.89
CA VAL A 74 11.42 -14.61 -25.98
C VAL A 74 12.04 -13.36 -25.35
N VAL A 75 12.64 -13.48 -24.16
CA VAL A 75 13.30 -12.36 -23.47
C VAL A 75 14.53 -11.88 -24.25
N ALA A 76 15.29 -12.76 -24.89
CA ALA A 76 16.45 -12.40 -25.70
C ALA A 76 16.08 -11.57 -26.95
N VAL A 77 14.88 -11.78 -27.50
CA VAL A 77 14.39 -11.06 -28.68
C VAL A 77 13.63 -9.79 -28.30
N PHE A 78 12.66 -9.91 -27.38
CA PHE A 78 11.72 -8.84 -27.06
C PHE A 78 12.02 -8.09 -25.75
N GLY A 79 12.84 -8.67 -24.88
CA GLY A 79 13.23 -8.10 -23.58
C GLY A 79 14.49 -7.23 -23.62
N LYS A 80 15.12 -7.04 -24.80
CA LYS A 80 16.26 -6.14 -24.98
C LYS A 80 15.77 -4.75 -25.34
N ALA A 81 16.24 -3.72 -24.65
CA ALA A 81 15.99 -2.36 -25.10
C ALA A 81 16.89 -2.01 -26.29
N THR A 82 16.46 -1.01 -27.07
CA THR A 82 17.27 -0.36 -28.11
C THR A 82 18.38 0.52 -27.55
N ARG A 83 18.43 0.75 -26.22
CA ARG A 83 19.47 1.52 -25.53
C ARG A 83 20.51 0.57 -24.94
N GLU A 84 21.79 0.92 -25.07
CA GLU A 84 22.90 0.16 -24.47
C GLU A 84 22.71 0.03 -22.96
N GLY A 85 22.71 -1.20 -22.43
CA GLY A 85 22.75 -1.48 -20.99
C GLY A 85 21.46 -1.95 -20.31
N ILE A 86 20.32 -2.03 -21.01
CA ILE A 86 19.08 -2.58 -20.43
C ILE A 86 19.01 -4.07 -20.78
N GLU A 87 19.52 -4.91 -19.89
CA GLU A 87 19.51 -6.36 -20.08
C GLU A 87 18.53 -7.03 -19.12
N ARG A 88 17.64 -7.86 -19.69
CA ARG A 88 16.78 -8.76 -18.94
C ARG A 88 17.44 -10.13 -18.91
N GLY A 89 17.52 -10.75 -17.74
CA GLY A 89 18.12 -12.08 -17.58
C GLY A 89 17.13 -13.04 -16.93
N VAL A 90 16.94 -14.21 -17.52
CA VAL A 90 16.09 -15.26 -16.95
C VAL A 90 16.92 -16.10 -15.98
N ILE A 91 16.42 -16.28 -14.77
CA ILE A 91 17.10 -17.02 -13.71
C ILE A 91 16.18 -18.14 -13.24
N GLU A 92 16.69 -19.37 -13.21
CA GLU A 92 16.02 -20.49 -12.57
C GLU A 92 16.25 -20.44 -11.05
N MET A 93 15.16 -20.48 -10.29
CA MET A 93 15.18 -20.45 -8.84
C MET A 93 15.43 -21.87 -8.29
N GLY A 94 16.69 -22.29 -8.29
CA GLY A 94 17.10 -23.55 -7.68
C GLY A 94 17.13 -23.48 -6.16
N GLY A 95 16.12 -24.03 -5.47
CA GLY A 95 16.23 -24.45 -4.06
C GLY A 95 16.22 -23.37 -2.96
N TYR A 96 15.79 -22.14 -3.23
CA TYR A 96 15.79 -21.05 -2.23
C TYR A 96 14.64 -21.10 -1.20
N GLU A 97 13.63 -21.94 -1.41
CA GLU A 97 12.54 -22.17 -0.43
C GLU A 97 12.48 -23.67 -0.12
N GLU A 98 12.58 -24.03 1.16
CA GLU A 98 12.73 -25.40 1.72
C GLU A 98 11.63 -26.41 1.34
N ALA A 99 10.72 -26.08 0.42
CA ALA A 99 9.59 -26.91 0.02
C ALA A 99 9.42 -27.13 -1.50
N GLY A 100 10.24 -26.52 -2.38
CA GLY A 100 10.08 -26.72 -3.84
C GLY A 100 8.83 -26.07 -4.46
N GLU A 101 8.13 -25.23 -3.71
CA GLU A 101 6.90 -24.51 -4.10
C GLU A 101 7.15 -23.05 -4.54
N GLY A 102 8.43 -22.67 -4.70
CA GLY A 102 8.90 -21.36 -5.19
C GLY A 102 8.52 -21.03 -6.64
N PRO A 103 8.59 -19.75 -7.08
CA PRO A 103 8.51 -19.42 -8.50
C PRO A 103 9.63 -20.19 -9.20
N ALA A 104 9.33 -20.80 -10.34
CA ALA A 104 10.34 -21.60 -11.04
C ALA A 104 11.40 -20.71 -11.68
N LEU A 105 10.94 -19.64 -12.33
CA LEU A 105 11.75 -18.76 -13.15
C LEU A 105 11.45 -17.31 -12.80
N VAL A 106 12.47 -16.46 -12.79
CA VAL A 106 12.35 -15.02 -12.58
C VAL A 106 13.07 -14.26 -13.67
N VAL A 107 12.57 -13.07 -14.01
CA VAL A 107 13.26 -12.15 -14.93
C VAL A 107 13.92 -11.06 -14.12
N ARG A 108 15.25 -11.08 -14.05
CA ARG A 108 16.05 -10.02 -13.44
C ARG A 108 16.03 -8.78 -14.34
N ALA A 109 16.04 -7.60 -13.70
CA ALA A 109 16.11 -6.31 -14.36
C ALA A 109 17.07 -5.37 -13.63
N ALA A 110 17.71 -4.44 -14.36
CA ALA A 110 18.71 -3.52 -13.83
C ALA A 110 18.23 -2.05 -13.79
N GLU A 111 17.66 -1.52 -14.87
CA GLU A 111 17.20 -0.13 -14.96
C GLU A 111 15.96 0.11 -14.08
N SER A 112 15.99 1.12 -13.21
CA SER A 112 14.97 1.42 -12.18
C SER A 112 14.82 0.40 -11.05
N PHE A 113 15.62 -0.65 -11.08
CA PHE A 113 15.72 -1.67 -10.05
C PHE A 113 17.00 -1.50 -9.24
N GLU A 114 17.06 -2.09 -8.05
CA GLU A 114 18.29 -2.13 -7.26
C GLU A 114 18.63 -3.56 -6.85
N VAL A 115 19.91 -3.91 -6.91
CA VAL A 115 20.41 -5.19 -6.41
C VAL A 115 20.10 -5.29 -4.91
N PRO A 116 19.65 -6.46 -4.41
CA PRO A 116 19.25 -6.62 -3.02
C PRO A 116 20.34 -6.23 -2.04
N LYS A 117 19.92 -5.70 -0.89
CA LYS A 117 20.80 -5.29 0.21
C LYS A 117 21.42 -6.47 0.99
N SER A 118 21.30 -7.71 0.50
CA SER A 118 21.51 -8.95 1.28
C SER A 118 22.92 -9.09 1.88
N PRO A 119 23.03 -9.78 3.05
CA PRO A 119 24.29 -9.96 3.77
C PRO A 119 25.20 -10.99 3.07
N ASN A 120 26.48 -11.00 3.46
CA ASN A 120 27.55 -11.77 2.82
C ASN A 120 27.26 -13.26 2.57
N PRO A 121 27.47 -13.78 1.33
CA PRO A 121 27.74 -13.03 0.10
C PRO A 121 26.46 -12.41 -0.49
N PRO A 122 26.55 -11.21 -1.10
CA PRO A 122 25.39 -10.53 -1.68
C PRO A 122 24.76 -11.38 -2.78
N SER A 123 23.44 -11.61 -2.69
CA SER A 123 22.67 -12.24 -3.77
C SER A 123 22.60 -11.29 -4.97
N GLU A 124 22.91 -11.79 -6.16
CA GLU A 124 22.83 -11.01 -7.40
C GLU A 124 21.39 -10.70 -7.84
N PHE A 125 20.40 -11.35 -7.22
CA PHE A 125 18.98 -11.14 -7.51
C PHE A 125 18.09 -11.27 -6.26
N GLY A 126 16.94 -10.60 -6.29
CA GLY A 126 15.91 -10.58 -5.25
C GLY A 126 14.71 -9.71 -5.66
N TYR A 127 13.72 -9.54 -4.79
CA TYR A 127 12.46 -8.89 -5.20
C TYR A 127 12.64 -7.40 -5.56
N SER A 128 13.71 -6.75 -5.11
CA SER A 128 14.10 -5.39 -5.50
C SER A 128 14.59 -5.27 -6.95
N ASN A 129 14.99 -6.37 -7.60
CA ASN A 129 15.44 -6.40 -9.00
C ASN A 129 14.85 -7.51 -9.87
N ILE A 130 13.64 -7.96 -9.53
CA ILE A 130 12.85 -8.88 -10.35
C ILE A 130 11.72 -8.12 -11.05
N ALA A 131 11.70 -8.18 -12.38
CA ALA A 131 10.65 -7.60 -13.22
C ALA A 131 9.34 -8.41 -13.10
N THR A 132 9.44 -9.74 -13.24
CA THR A 132 8.33 -10.69 -13.16
C THR A 132 8.81 -12.08 -12.75
N TYR A 133 7.87 -12.97 -12.43
CA TYR A 133 8.11 -14.36 -12.07
C TYR A 133 7.09 -15.30 -12.74
N PHE A 134 7.55 -16.52 -13.01
CA PHE A 134 6.79 -17.59 -13.64
C PHE A 134 6.75 -18.80 -12.71
N SER A 135 5.56 -19.30 -12.41
CA SER A 135 5.40 -20.58 -11.72
C SER A 135 5.17 -21.66 -12.76
N VAL A 136 6.02 -22.68 -12.78
CA VAL A 136 5.84 -23.85 -13.65
C VAL A 136 5.22 -24.95 -12.81
N LYS A 137 4.10 -25.50 -13.24
CA LYS A 137 3.39 -26.59 -12.56
C LYS A 137 2.99 -27.66 -13.57
N LEU A 138 2.97 -28.91 -13.14
CA LEU A 138 2.42 -29.98 -13.96
C LEU A 138 0.89 -29.82 -14.00
N GLU A 139 0.27 -30.09 -15.14
CA GLU A 139 -1.19 -29.94 -15.30
C GLU A 139 -1.96 -30.75 -14.25
N ARG A 140 -1.47 -31.96 -13.94
CA ARG A 140 -2.04 -32.84 -12.89
C ARG A 140 -1.90 -32.30 -11.47
N ASP A 141 -0.96 -31.38 -11.24
CA ASP A 141 -0.63 -30.80 -9.94
C ASP A 141 -1.16 -29.37 -9.77
N VAL A 142 -1.77 -28.79 -10.82
CA VAL A 142 -2.52 -27.54 -10.70
C VAL A 142 -3.69 -27.81 -9.75
N GLN A 143 -3.51 -27.39 -8.50
CA GLN A 143 -4.56 -27.41 -7.50
C GLN A 143 -5.72 -26.47 -7.89
N ARG A 144 -6.77 -26.41 -7.06
CA ARG A 144 -7.83 -25.39 -7.20
C ARG A 144 -7.21 -24.01 -7.39
N GLU A 145 -7.81 -23.18 -8.24
CA GLU A 145 -7.31 -21.86 -8.65
C GLU A 145 -6.92 -20.99 -7.45
N LYS A 146 -7.65 -21.15 -6.34
CA LYS A 146 -7.40 -20.48 -5.06
C LYS A 146 -5.98 -20.72 -4.51
N VAL A 147 -5.47 -21.95 -4.57
CA VAL A 147 -4.15 -22.26 -4.00
C VAL A 147 -3.04 -21.64 -4.85
N CYS A 148 -3.15 -21.72 -6.17
CA CYS A 148 -2.22 -21.04 -7.08
C CYS A 148 -2.25 -19.53 -6.84
N LEU A 149 -3.43 -18.95 -6.62
CA LEU A 149 -3.56 -17.53 -6.32
C LEU A 149 -2.89 -17.14 -5.00
N GLU A 150 -3.06 -17.91 -3.93
CA GLU A 150 -2.47 -17.66 -2.61
C GLU A 150 -0.93 -17.66 -2.67
N GLU A 151 -0.35 -18.63 -3.39
CA GLU A 151 1.08 -18.71 -3.69
C GLU A 151 1.55 -17.48 -4.47
N MET A 152 0.90 -17.17 -5.60
CA MET A 152 1.28 -16.02 -6.44
C MET A 152 1.14 -14.70 -5.69
N ALA A 153 0.13 -14.56 -4.83
CA ALA A 153 -0.07 -13.39 -3.98
C ALA A 153 1.08 -13.20 -2.99
N ALA A 154 1.71 -14.27 -2.49
CA ALA A 154 2.86 -14.17 -1.59
C ALA A 154 4.07 -13.49 -2.25
N TYR A 155 4.37 -13.83 -3.50
CA TYR A 155 5.46 -13.21 -4.26
C TYR A 155 5.13 -11.77 -4.65
N ALA A 156 3.89 -11.50 -5.08
CA ALA A 156 3.44 -10.13 -5.37
C ALA A 156 3.61 -9.21 -4.15
N ARG A 157 3.29 -9.69 -2.93
CA ARG A 157 3.52 -8.92 -1.69
C ARG A 157 4.98 -8.51 -1.50
N ARG A 158 5.92 -9.41 -1.80
CA ARG A 158 7.36 -9.13 -1.67
C ARG A 158 7.81 -8.11 -2.72
N ILE A 159 7.33 -8.22 -3.97
CA ILE A 159 7.57 -7.21 -5.01
C ILE A 159 7.05 -5.83 -4.58
N PHE A 160 5.78 -5.72 -4.17
CA PHE A 160 5.22 -4.42 -3.75
C PHE A 160 5.94 -3.81 -2.54
N ARG A 161 6.59 -4.62 -1.70
CA ARG A 161 7.37 -4.17 -0.56
C ARG A 161 8.73 -3.61 -0.98
N GLU A 162 9.43 -4.29 -1.89
CA GLU A 162 10.78 -3.92 -2.33
C GLU A 162 10.78 -2.96 -3.53
N GLN A 163 9.65 -2.83 -4.23
CA GLN A 163 9.44 -1.93 -5.37
C GLN A 163 8.31 -0.93 -5.03
N PRO A 164 8.61 0.16 -4.31
CA PRO A 164 7.60 1.07 -3.77
C PRO A 164 6.80 1.81 -4.84
N ASN A 165 7.38 2.03 -6.02
CA ASN A 165 6.74 2.62 -7.20
C ASN A 165 6.01 1.58 -8.09
N ARG A 166 5.84 0.33 -7.64
CA ARG A 166 5.07 -0.70 -8.36
C ARG A 166 3.57 -0.50 -8.17
N ILE A 167 2.86 -0.31 -9.27
CA ILE A 167 1.41 -0.10 -9.39
C ILE A 167 0.68 -1.45 -9.48
N HIS A 168 1.19 -2.39 -10.29
CA HIS A 168 0.61 -3.73 -10.41
C HIS A 168 1.69 -4.80 -10.67
N VAL A 169 1.33 -6.05 -10.37
CA VAL A 169 2.14 -7.24 -10.64
C VAL A 169 1.26 -8.26 -11.35
N ARG A 170 1.77 -8.86 -12.43
CA ARG A 170 1.08 -9.89 -13.20
C ARG A 170 1.92 -11.17 -13.19
N PRO A 171 1.59 -12.14 -12.33
CA PRO A 171 2.22 -13.45 -12.35
C PRO A 171 1.65 -14.33 -13.46
N LEU A 172 2.45 -15.29 -13.93
CA LEU A 172 2.01 -16.30 -14.89
C LEU A 172 2.29 -17.71 -14.36
N VAL A 173 1.28 -18.58 -14.42
CA VAL A 173 1.41 -20.01 -14.17
C VAL A 173 1.44 -20.72 -15.51
N ILE A 174 2.44 -21.56 -15.73
CA ILE A 174 2.67 -22.28 -16.98
C ILE A 174 2.57 -23.78 -16.71
N THR A 175 1.76 -24.47 -17.52
CA THR A 175 1.70 -25.94 -17.57
C THR A 175 2.04 -26.45 -18.96
N GLU A 176 2.39 -27.73 -19.06
CA GLU A 176 2.68 -28.40 -20.32
C GLU A 176 1.51 -28.31 -21.32
N LYS A 177 0.27 -28.28 -20.83
CA LYS A 177 -0.92 -28.23 -21.69
C LYS A 177 -1.15 -26.81 -22.25
N HIS A 178 -1.16 -25.80 -21.38
CA HIS A 178 -1.42 -24.42 -21.80
C HIS A 178 -0.30 -23.89 -22.71
N ALA A 179 0.96 -24.22 -22.41
CA ALA A 179 2.10 -23.80 -23.22
C ALA A 179 2.07 -24.40 -24.64
N ARG A 180 1.55 -25.62 -24.80
CA ARG A 180 1.40 -26.29 -26.11
C ARG A 180 0.25 -25.74 -26.95
N LEU A 181 -0.88 -25.42 -26.31
CA LEU A 181 -2.10 -25.03 -27.01
C LEU A 181 -2.10 -23.55 -27.45
N HIS A 182 -1.38 -22.69 -26.73
CA HIS A 182 -1.43 -21.23 -26.95
C HIS A 182 -0.03 -20.60 -27.06
N PRO A 183 0.82 -21.01 -28.03
CA PRO A 183 2.19 -20.53 -28.12
C PRO A 183 2.28 -19.03 -28.39
N GLU A 184 1.45 -18.50 -29.28
CA GLU A 184 1.39 -17.06 -29.58
C GLU A 184 1.06 -16.22 -28.34
N THR A 185 0.08 -16.67 -27.55
CA THR A 185 -0.31 -16.03 -26.29
C THR A 185 0.83 -16.09 -25.28
N LEU A 186 1.53 -17.22 -25.20
CA LEU A 186 2.69 -17.38 -24.33
C LEU A 186 3.80 -16.37 -24.69
N VAL A 187 4.15 -16.21 -25.98
CA VAL A 187 5.15 -15.20 -26.41
C VAL A 187 4.73 -13.81 -25.98
N ARG A 188 3.50 -13.40 -26.30
CA ARG A 188 3.01 -12.05 -25.97
C ARG A 188 3.01 -11.79 -24.47
N LEU A 189 2.57 -12.76 -23.67
CA LEU A 189 2.57 -12.64 -22.20
C LEU A 189 4.00 -12.54 -21.67
N VAL A 190 4.92 -13.43 -22.09
CA VAL A 190 6.30 -13.39 -21.62
C VAL A 190 6.99 -12.08 -22.03
N ALA A 191 6.80 -11.62 -23.27
CA ALA A 191 7.33 -10.34 -23.75
C ALA A 191 6.79 -9.15 -22.93
N GLY A 192 5.46 -9.07 -22.74
CA GLY A 192 4.86 -7.98 -21.96
C GLY A 192 5.26 -8.00 -20.48
N LEU A 193 5.37 -9.18 -19.87
CA LEU A 193 5.79 -9.32 -18.47
C LEU A 193 7.30 -9.10 -18.26
N SER A 194 8.10 -9.15 -19.33
CA SER A 194 9.53 -8.84 -19.31
C SER A 194 9.88 -7.49 -19.95
N SER A 195 8.86 -6.72 -20.36
CA SER A 195 8.99 -5.48 -21.11
C SER A 195 9.97 -4.49 -20.45
N THR A 196 10.70 -3.76 -21.30
CA THR A 196 11.54 -2.63 -20.88
C THR A 196 10.73 -1.35 -20.71
N ASN A 197 9.47 -1.35 -21.14
CA ASN A 197 8.53 -0.28 -20.82
C ASN A 197 8.09 -0.41 -19.35
N GLU A 198 8.53 0.53 -18.52
CA GLU A 198 8.22 0.57 -17.10
C GLU A 198 6.71 0.54 -16.81
N ARG A 199 5.92 1.28 -17.59
CA ARG A 199 4.47 1.36 -17.40
C ARG A 199 3.79 0.03 -17.73
N THR A 200 4.19 -0.64 -18.81
CA THR A 200 3.72 -2.00 -19.13
C THR A 200 4.09 -2.98 -18.01
N LEU A 201 5.32 -2.86 -17.50
CA LEU A 201 5.81 -3.69 -16.41
C LEU A 201 5.05 -3.43 -15.10
N GLY A 202 4.37 -2.29 -15.00
CA GLY A 202 3.56 -1.89 -13.85
C GLY A 202 4.31 -1.03 -12.84
N LEU A 203 5.40 -0.38 -13.25
CA LEU A 203 6.06 0.69 -12.51
C LEU A 203 5.40 2.04 -12.82
N ASP A 204 5.50 2.94 -11.86
CA ASP A 204 5.20 4.36 -12.04
C ASP A 204 6.38 5.05 -12.75
N ASP A 205 6.20 5.31 -14.04
CA ASP A 205 7.16 5.93 -14.96
C ASP A 205 7.36 7.44 -14.73
N SER A 206 6.57 8.05 -13.84
CA SER A 206 6.85 9.40 -13.35
C SER A 206 7.98 9.44 -12.31
N ILE A 207 8.38 8.28 -11.78
CA ILE A 207 9.50 8.12 -10.85
C ILE A 207 10.67 7.49 -11.60
N GLN A 208 11.79 8.19 -11.67
CA GLN A 208 12.98 7.75 -12.40
C GLN A 208 14.17 7.67 -11.46
N TRP A 209 15.03 6.68 -11.65
CA TRP A 209 16.21 6.44 -10.82
C TRP A 209 17.49 6.50 -11.62
N THR A 210 18.53 7.10 -11.03
CA THR A 210 19.92 6.87 -11.45
C THR A 210 20.44 5.68 -10.68
N ILE A 211 21.03 4.72 -11.41
CA ILE A 211 21.56 3.48 -10.87
C ILE A 211 23.09 3.50 -11.01
N ASP A 212 23.79 3.54 -9.88
CA ASP A 212 25.24 3.44 -9.80
C ASP A 212 25.62 2.12 -9.12
N ASP A 213 26.48 1.32 -9.77
CA ASP A 213 26.91 -0.01 -9.29
C ASP A 213 25.74 -0.93 -8.88
N GLY A 214 24.65 -0.88 -9.65
CA GLY A 214 23.44 -1.67 -9.40
C GLY A 214 22.58 -1.18 -8.24
N ARG A 215 22.81 0.04 -7.74
CA ARG A 215 22.12 0.62 -6.58
C ARG A 215 21.51 1.97 -6.96
N LYS A 216 20.34 2.27 -6.43
CA LYS A 216 19.70 3.58 -6.59
C LYS A 216 20.52 4.63 -5.86
N SER A 217 21.08 5.58 -6.61
CA SER A 217 21.89 6.68 -6.08
C SER A 217 21.11 7.99 -6.00
N GLN A 218 20.31 8.29 -7.03
CA GLN A 218 19.46 9.47 -7.09
C GLN A 218 18.09 9.10 -7.68
N GLY A 219 17.04 9.76 -7.21
CA GLY A 219 15.68 9.59 -7.72
C GLY A 219 15.09 10.93 -8.12
N THR A 220 14.19 10.91 -9.09
CA THR A 220 13.35 12.05 -9.44
C THR A 220 11.90 11.62 -9.52
N LEU A 221 11.00 12.52 -9.16
CA LEU A 221 9.56 12.32 -9.21
C LEU A 221 8.93 13.48 -9.98
N ALA A 222 8.21 13.16 -11.06
CA ALA A 222 7.44 14.13 -11.81
C ALA A 222 5.97 14.13 -11.41
N THR A 223 5.39 15.31 -11.21
CA THR A 223 3.95 15.49 -10.96
C THR A 223 3.39 16.47 -11.99
N THR A 224 2.13 16.29 -12.33
CA THR A 224 1.40 17.17 -13.25
C THR A 224 0.32 17.90 -12.49
N SER A 225 0.35 19.23 -12.53
CA SER A 225 -0.69 20.05 -11.90
C SER A 225 -2.05 19.87 -12.60
N PRO A 226 -3.17 20.28 -11.97
CA PRO A 226 -4.47 20.27 -12.63
C PRO A 226 -4.52 21.15 -13.90
N SER A 227 -3.62 22.12 -14.06
CA SER A 227 -3.50 22.92 -15.28
C SER A 227 -2.71 22.23 -16.40
N GLY A 228 -2.17 21.03 -16.16
CA GLY A 228 -1.38 20.24 -17.10
C GLY A 228 0.12 20.55 -17.09
N GLU A 229 0.58 21.39 -16.16
CA GLU A 229 2.00 21.73 -16.05
C GLU A 229 2.76 20.60 -15.33
N ARG A 230 3.75 20.02 -16.00
CA ARG A 230 4.60 18.96 -15.45
C ARG A 230 5.85 19.57 -14.81
N LYS A 231 6.12 19.22 -13.57
CA LYS A 231 7.35 19.59 -12.85
C LYS A 231 8.01 18.35 -12.24
N THR A 232 9.35 18.31 -12.27
CA THR A 232 10.16 17.20 -11.77
C THR A 232 10.95 17.63 -10.54
N PHE A 233 10.92 16.80 -9.50
CA PHE A 233 11.53 17.08 -8.20
C PHE A 233 12.54 15.99 -7.87
N PRO A 234 13.77 16.33 -7.44
CA PRO A 234 14.66 15.36 -6.79
C PRO A 234 14.00 14.72 -5.57
N ILE A 235 14.10 13.40 -5.47
CA ILE A 235 13.66 12.63 -4.31
C ILE A 235 14.76 12.69 -3.25
N LEU A 236 14.44 13.22 -2.08
CA LEU A 236 15.33 13.24 -0.92
C LEU A 236 15.26 11.92 -0.17
N GLU A 237 14.05 11.41 0.07
CA GLU A 237 13.84 10.12 0.71
C GLU A 237 12.48 9.52 0.38
N GLN A 238 12.37 8.20 0.52
CA GLN A 238 11.09 7.51 0.62
C GLN A 238 10.74 7.31 2.10
N ILE A 239 9.55 7.76 2.51
CA ILE A 239 9.07 7.50 3.87
C ILE A 239 8.56 6.05 3.95
N PRO A 240 9.14 5.22 4.84
CA PRO A 240 8.74 3.82 4.96
C PRO A 240 7.35 3.73 5.61
N ILE A 241 6.37 3.23 4.84
CA ILE A 241 5.01 2.96 5.32
C ILE A 241 4.79 1.44 5.21
N PRO A 242 4.46 0.74 6.31
CA PRO A 242 4.18 -0.70 6.27
C PRO A 242 3.08 -1.04 5.26
N ARG A 243 3.32 -2.07 4.44
CA ARG A 243 2.38 -2.63 3.47
C ARG A 243 2.16 -4.10 3.78
N ASP A 244 1.17 -4.38 4.61
CA ASP A 244 0.89 -5.74 5.08
C ASP A 244 -0.18 -6.46 4.26
N SER A 245 -0.88 -5.74 3.38
CA SER A 245 -1.96 -6.27 2.53
C SER A 245 -1.78 -5.85 1.06
N ILE A 246 -2.19 -6.73 0.14
CA ILE A 246 -2.29 -6.44 -1.30
C ILE A 246 -3.49 -5.52 -1.58
N SER A 247 -4.56 -5.64 -0.80
CA SER A 247 -5.77 -4.81 -0.92
C SER A 247 -5.71 -3.72 0.15
N GLY A 248 -5.71 -2.46 -0.30
CA GLY A 248 -5.63 -1.32 0.62
C GLY A 248 -5.45 0.02 -0.11
N ARG A 249 -4.91 0.99 0.62
CA ARG A 249 -4.57 2.31 0.08
C ARG A 249 -3.24 2.33 -0.66
N ALA A 250 -2.39 1.34 -0.42
CA ALA A 250 -1.01 1.26 -0.94
C ALA A 250 -0.26 2.60 -0.82
N THR A 251 -0.42 3.28 0.32
CA THR A 251 0.12 4.61 0.54
C THR A 251 1.64 4.60 0.39
N THR A 252 2.15 5.56 -0.37
CA THR A 252 3.59 5.78 -0.59
C THR A 252 3.86 7.24 -0.41
N CYS A 253 4.87 7.58 0.38
CA CYS A 253 5.22 8.97 0.62
C CYS A 253 6.68 9.21 0.23
N TRP A 254 6.90 10.29 -0.51
CA TRP A 254 8.21 10.72 -0.99
C TRP A 254 8.47 12.12 -0.49
N ARG A 255 9.57 12.33 0.23
CA ARG A 255 10.06 13.68 0.50
C ARG A 255 10.87 14.13 -0.71
N VAL A 256 10.49 15.25 -1.28
CA VAL A 256 11.09 15.79 -2.50
C VAL A 256 11.48 17.24 -2.29
N GLN A 257 12.39 17.75 -3.12
CA GLN A 257 12.83 19.14 -3.07
C GLN A 257 12.48 19.85 -4.38
N ASP A 258 11.97 21.06 -4.28
CA ASP A 258 11.81 21.94 -5.43
C ASP A 258 13.20 22.41 -5.90
N PRO A 259 13.61 22.13 -7.15
CA PRO A 259 14.92 22.54 -7.63
C PRO A 259 15.07 24.07 -7.71
N ASP A 260 13.97 24.81 -7.86
CA ASP A 260 14.00 26.27 -8.04
C ASP A 260 13.98 27.00 -6.71
N THR A 261 13.09 26.60 -5.79
CA THR A 261 12.90 27.30 -4.50
C THR A 261 13.66 26.67 -3.35
N GLN A 262 14.18 25.44 -3.54
CA GLN A 262 14.78 24.61 -2.49
C GLN A 262 13.81 24.20 -1.38
N GLU A 263 12.51 24.50 -1.53
CA GLU A 263 11.47 24.10 -0.58
C GLU A 263 11.23 22.59 -0.64
N GLU A 264 10.99 21.97 0.51
CA GLU A 264 10.70 20.54 0.61
C GLU A 264 9.20 20.27 0.65
N PHE A 265 8.78 19.26 -0.10
CA PHE A 265 7.40 18.80 -0.16
C PHE A 265 7.29 17.31 0.13
N LEU A 266 6.12 16.91 0.64
CA LEU A 266 5.72 15.53 0.80
C LEU A 266 4.77 15.16 -0.35
N MET A 267 5.19 14.21 -1.17
CA MET A 267 4.34 13.63 -2.23
C MET A 267 3.75 12.29 -1.78
N LYS A 268 2.43 12.25 -1.62
CA LYS A 268 1.68 11.06 -1.20
C LYS A 268 0.96 10.44 -2.40
N ASP A 269 1.31 9.21 -2.74
CA ASP A 269 0.55 8.36 -3.65
C ASP A 269 -0.39 7.46 -2.85
N SER A 270 -1.68 7.39 -3.23
CA SER A 270 -2.66 6.53 -2.58
C SER A 270 -3.76 6.05 -3.52
N TRP A 271 -4.44 4.97 -3.12
CA TRP A 271 -5.56 4.36 -3.83
C TRP A 271 -6.84 4.44 -2.99
N ARG A 272 -7.72 5.36 -3.36
CA ARG A 272 -9.01 5.52 -2.69
C ARG A 272 -10.10 4.68 -3.36
N PRO A 273 -11.08 4.16 -2.60
CA PRO A 273 -12.34 3.71 -3.18
C PRO A 273 -13.00 4.79 -4.06
N GLY A 274 -13.50 4.40 -5.22
CA GLY A 274 -14.11 5.33 -6.18
C GLY A 274 -15.45 5.91 -5.70
N ASP A 275 -16.10 5.27 -4.74
CA ASP A 275 -17.35 5.70 -4.09
C ASP A 275 -17.15 6.69 -2.93
N ARG A 276 -15.89 7.04 -2.61
CA ARG A 276 -15.55 8.01 -1.56
C ARG A 276 -15.11 9.34 -2.15
N VAL A 277 -15.37 10.42 -1.40
CA VAL A 277 -14.82 11.75 -1.66
C VAL A 277 -13.30 11.68 -1.68
N ALA A 278 -12.67 12.40 -2.60
CA ALA A 278 -11.23 12.40 -2.69
C ALA A 278 -10.59 13.26 -1.59
N GLU A 279 -9.45 12.82 -1.06
CA GLU A 279 -8.71 13.54 -0.02
C GLU A 279 -8.38 14.99 -0.44
N TYR A 280 -7.98 15.22 -1.70
CA TYR A 280 -7.70 16.57 -2.20
C TYR A 280 -8.92 17.49 -2.17
N GLU A 281 -10.14 16.98 -2.33
CA GLU A 281 -11.35 17.80 -2.28
C GLU A 281 -11.59 18.32 -0.86
N LEU A 282 -11.27 17.52 0.15
CA LEU A 282 -11.35 17.90 1.56
C LEU A 282 -10.22 18.87 1.93
N LEU A 283 -8.99 18.59 1.47
CA LEU A 283 -7.84 19.47 1.72
C LEU A 283 -7.96 20.81 1.01
N GLU A 284 -8.65 20.89 -0.14
CA GLU A 284 -8.95 22.16 -0.81
C GLU A 284 -9.79 23.09 0.09
N LEU A 285 -10.72 22.51 0.87
CA LEU A 285 -11.57 23.24 1.81
C LEU A 285 -10.82 23.59 3.11
N ALA A 286 -9.80 22.81 3.47
CA ALA A 286 -8.96 23.02 4.65
C ALA A 286 -7.74 23.92 4.38
N LYS A 287 -7.61 24.47 3.17
CA LYS A 287 -6.50 25.37 2.83
C LYS A 287 -6.45 26.58 3.78
N GLY A 288 -5.26 26.84 4.30
CA GLY A 288 -4.99 27.94 5.21
C GLY A 288 -5.46 27.73 6.65
N VAL A 289 -6.01 26.56 7.00
CA VAL A 289 -6.39 26.24 8.39
C VAL A 289 -5.13 25.88 9.20
N PRO A 290 -4.78 26.65 10.25
CA PRO A 290 -3.64 26.30 11.10
C PRO A 290 -3.90 24.99 11.84
N GLY A 291 -2.85 24.20 12.02
CA GLY A 291 -2.89 22.88 12.67
C GLY A 291 -3.38 21.76 11.75
N VAL A 292 -3.50 22.03 10.44
CA VAL A 292 -3.90 21.07 9.40
C VAL A 292 -2.90 21.10 8.25
N VAL A 293 -2.63 19.94 7.65
CA VAL A 293 -1.69 19.83 6.54
C VAL A 293 -2.11 20.68 5.34
N GLN A 294 -1.13 21.32 4.71
CA GLN A 294 -1.36 22.22 3.59
C GLN A 294 -1.05 21.52 2.27
N MET A 295 -2.10 21.25 1.48
CA MET A 295 -1.97 20.75 0.11
C MET A 295 -1.57 21.89 -0.84
N VAL A 296 -0.54 21.64 -1.64
CA VAL A 296 0.00 22.56 -2.64
C VAL A 296 -0.50 22.21 -4.04
N ALA A 297 -0.51 20.92 -4.38
CA ALA A 297 -0.97 20.42 -5.67
C ALA A 297 -1.53 19.00 -5.54
N TYR A 298 -2.28 18.56 -6.54
CA TYR A 298 -2.79 17.20 -6.64
C TYR A 298 -2.88 16.77 -8.12
N GLU A 299 -2.74 15.48 -8.35
CA GLU A 299 -2.84 14.82 -9.66
C GLU A 299 -3.83 13.64 -9.53
N PRO A 300 -5.10 13.82 -9.92
CA PRO A 300 -6.09 12.76 -9.87
C PRO A 300 -5.96 11.83 -11.09
N GLY A 301 -6.56 10.64 -11.01
CA GLY A 301 -6.78 9.81 -12.20
C GLY A 301 -5.52 9.12 -12.75
N ARG A 302 -4.55 8.79 -11.89
CA ARG A 302 -3.29 8.13 -12.29
C ARG A 302 -3.44 6.66 -12.72
N GLY A 303 -4.66 6.15 -12.60
CA GLY A 303 -5.08 4.80 -12.97
C GLY A 303 -6.21 4.32 -12.08
N GLU A 304 -6.97 3.34 -12.56
CA GLU A 304 -8.06 2.74 -11.81
C GLU A 304 -7.90 1.22 -11.73
N THR A 305 -8.24 0.61 -10.59
CA THR A 305 -8.08 -0.85 -10.46
C THR A 305 -9.01 -1.63 -11.38
N LYS A 306 -10.10 -1.02 -11.85
CA LYS A 306 -10.97 -1.61 -12.89
C LYS A 306 -10.23 -1.82 -14.22
N ASP A 307 -9.19 -1.04 -14.52
CA ASP A 307 -8.45 -1.11 -15.79
C ASP A 307 -7.54 -2.35 -15.86
N PHE A 308 -7.21 -2.94 -14.70
CA PHE A 308 -6.47 -4.19 -14.61
C PHE A 308 -7.35 -5.44 -14.62
N ARG A 309 -8.68 -5.26 -14.71
CA ARG A 309 -9.66 -6.35 -14.67
C ARG A 309 -10.09 -6.74 -16.07
N CYS A 310 -10.45 -8.00 -16.21
CA CYS A 310 -11.08 -8.48 -17.43
C CYS A 310 -12.56 -8.05 -17.50
N PRO A 311 -13.12 -7.88 -18.72
CA PRO A 311 -14.51 -7.45 -18.90
C PRO A 311 -15.54 -8.33 -18.16
N SER A 312 -15.28 -9.63 -18.06
CA SER A 312 -16.14 -10.61 -17.36
C SER A 312 -16.21 -10.42 -15.83
N THR A 313 -15.38 -9.53 -15.28
CA THR A 313 -15.28 -9.22 -13.84
C THR A 313 -15.52 -7.75 -13.52
N ALA A 314 -15.87 -6.96 -14.53
CA ALA A 314 -16.29 -5.58 -14.36
C ALA A 314 -17.48 -5.50 -13.38
N GLY A 315 -17.42 -4.53 -12.46
CA GLY A 315 -18.47 -4.31 -11.46
C GLY A 315 -18.53 -5.32 -10.31
N LYS A 316 -17.74 -6.41 -10.32
CA LYS A 316 -17.74 -7.41 -9.23
C LYS A 316 -16.97 -6.98 -7.98
N PHE A 317 -16.07 -6.01 -8.12
CA PHE A 317 -15.23 -5.51 -7.03
C PHE A 317 -15.25 -3.98 -7.00
N LEU A 318 -15.11 -3.42 -5.80
CA LEU A 318 -15.02 -1.98 -5.60
C LEU A 318 -13.83 -1.43 -6.40
N ASN A 319 -14.11 -0.46 -7.27
CA ASN A 319 -13.07 0.22 -8.01
C ASN A 319 -12.28 1.15 -7.08
N ARG A 320 -10.99 1.28 -7.33
CA ARG A 320 -10.10 2.19 -6.62
C ARG A 320 -9.37 3.07 -7.61
N ILE A 321 -9.24 4.34 -7.27
CA ILE A 321 -8.67 5.39 -8.12
C ILE A 321 -7.36 5.86 -7.49
N ALA A 322 -6.27 5.83 -8.26
CA ALA A 322 -4.97 6.32 -7.84
C ALA A 322 -4.91 7.85 -7.90
N THR A 323 -4.33 8.47 -6.88
CA THR A 323 -4.13 9.91 -6.76
C THR A 323 -2.73 10.19 -6.21
N ARG A 324 -2.12 11.28 -6.67
CA ARG A 324 -0.91 11.86 -6.05
C ARG A 324 -1.24 13.22 -5.44
N LEU A 325 -0.85 13.44 -4.19
CA LEU A 325 -0.96 14.73 -3.50
C LEU A 325 0.44 15.27 -3.25
N THR A 326 0.63 16.58 -3.43
CA THR A 326 1.82 17.31 -3.03
C THR A 326 1.44 18.23 -1.87
N MET A 327 2.07 18.02 -0.71
CA MET A 327 1.77 18.71 0.54
C MET A 327 3.04 19.37 1.09
N LYS A 328 2.87 20.41 1.89
CA LYS A 328 4.00 20.98 2.65
C LYS A 328 4.58 19.94 3.61
N CYS A 329 5.91 19.90 3.71
CA CYS A 329 6.57 19.06 4.70
C CYS A 329 6.28 19.54 6.13
N CYS A 330 5.95 18.60 7.01
CA CYS A 330 5.86 18.78 8.45
C CYS A 330 7.09 18.16 9.14
N GLY A 331 7.14 18.23 10.47
CA GLY A 331 8.10 17.49 11.28
C GLY A 331 7.80 15.99 11.35
N GLY A 332 8.42 15.30 12.31
CA GLY A 332 8.20 13.87 12.53
C GLY A 332 6.82 13.55 13.12
N LEU A 333 6.52 12.26 13.28
CA LEU A 333 5.33 11.78 14.01
C LEU A 333 5.27 12.40 15.41
N ILE A 334 4.06 12.56 15.97
CA ILE A 334 3.87 13.06 17.34
C ILE A 334 4.69 12.27 18.38
N GLU A 335 4.92 10.98 18.12
CA GLU A 335 5.74 10.08 18.96
C GLU A 335 7.23 10.47 19.01
N SER A 336 7.71 11.26 18.06
CA SER A 336 9.10 11.74 18.00
C SER A 336 9.37 13.01 18.82
N PHE A 337 8.45 13.37 19.72
CA PHE A 337 8.58 14.53 20.59
C PHE A 337 9.84 14.44 21.47
N LYS A 338 10.41 15.59 21.81
CA LYS A 338 11.64 15.70 22.63
C LYS A 338 11.38 16.19 24.05
N SER A 339 10.16 16.67 24.32
CA SER A 339 9.74 17.12 25.65
C SER A 339 8.22 17.11 25.79
N THR A 340 7.74 16.99 27.03
CA THR A 340 6.31 17.13 27.35
C THR A 340 5.71 18.44 26.85
N LEU A 341 6.46 19.55 26.93
CA LEU A 341 5.98 20.84 26.43
C LEU A 341 5.72 20.79 24.92
N GLN A 342 6.65 20.24 24.14
CA GLN A 342 6.48 20.09 22.69
C GLN A 342 5.26 19.21 22.35
N LEU A 343 5.11 18.08 23.04
CA LEU A 343 3.97 17.19 22.88
C LEU A 343 2.63 17.90 23.14
N LEU A 344 2.52 18.60 24.27
CA LEU A 344 1.29 19.28 24.65
C LEU A 344 0.96 20.44 23.70
N CYS A 345 1.97 21.24 23.31
CA CYS A 345 1.78 22.29 22.31
C CYS A 345 1.31 21.74 20.97
N ALA A 346 1.89 20.62 20.51
CA ALA A 346 1.49 19.99 19.26
C ALA A 346 0.06 19.44 19.32
N LEU A 347 -0.32 18.77 20.41
CA LEU A 347 -1.69 18.29 20.60
C LEU A 347 -2.69 19.45 20.68
N CYS A 348 -2.37 20.53 21.40
CA CYS A 348 -3.22 21.72 21.45
C CYS A 348 -3.45 22.33 20.06
N ASP A 349 -2.39 22.48 19.26
CA ASP A 349 -2.49 23.05 17.92
C ASP A 349 -3.28 22.12 16.97
N ALA A 350 -3.08 20.80 17.05
CA ALA A 350 -3.83 19.82 16.28
C ALA A 350 -5.32 19.79 16.66
N ILE A 351 -5.65 19.85 17.95
CA ILE A 351 -7.04 19.95 18.44
C ILE A 351 -7.68 21.27 18.00
N ALA A 352 -6.94 22.37 18.05
CA ALA A 352 -7.42 23.65 17.54
C ALA A 352 -7.65 23.61 16.01
N GLY A 353 -6.79 22.91 15.27
CA GLY A 353 -6.98 22.62 13.85
C GLY A 353 -8.26 21.81 13.60
N HIS A 354 -8.48 20.73 14.35
CA HIS A 354 -9.71 19.94 14.33
C HIS A 354 -10.96 20.80 14.61
N GLN A 355 -10.92 21.63 15.65
CA GLN A 355 -12.02 22.53 16.00
C GLN A 355 -12.38 23.47 14.83
N ARG A 356 -11.38 24.00 14.11
CA ARG A 356 -11.60 24.84 12.93
C ARG A 356 -12.22 24.06 11.77
N LEU A 357 -11.78 22.82 11.54
CA LEU A 357 -12.35 21.93 10.51
C LEU A 357 -13.82 21.62 10.77
N VAL A 358 -14.18 21.38 12.02
CA VAL A 358 -15.56 21.07 12.44
C VAL A 358 -16.46 22.29 12.40
N GLY A 359 -15.89 23.49 12.49
CA GLY A 359 -16.62 24.76 12.46
C GLY A 359 -17.58 24.88 11.27
N ASP A 360 -18.60 25.72 11.44
CA ASP A 360 -19.74 25.85 10.52
C ASP A 360 -19.36 26.14 9.07
N ASP A 361 -18.20 26.75 8.83
CA ASP A 361 -17.73 27.12 7.49
C ASP A 361 -17.13 25.93 6.71
N ILE A 362 -16.52 24.94 7.40
CA ILE A 362 -15.78 23.84 6.76
C ILE A 362 -16.52 22.49 6.92
N ARG A 363 -17.00 22.19 8.14
CA ARG A 363 -17.78 21.01 8.50
C ARG A 363 -17.15 19.68 8.12
N ILE A 364 -15.85 19.54 8.34
CA ILE A 364 -15.09 18.30 8.11
C ILE A 364 -14.83 17.60 9.46
N LEU A 365 -15.20 16.33 9.53
CA LEU A 365 -14.83 15.40 10.59
C LEU A 365 -13.69 14.50 10.12
N HIS A 366 -12.69 14.25 10.96
CA HIS A 366 -11.49 13.51 10.56
C HIS A 366 -11.71 12.00 10.61
N ARG A 367 -12.36 11.49 11.66
CA ARG A 367 -12.77 10.08 11.85
C ARG A 367 -11.65 9.04 11.96
N ASP A 368 -10.39 9.46 11.98
CA ASP A 368 -9.24 8.57 12.15
C ASP A 368 -8.10 9.28 12.88
N ILE A 369 -8.44 9.99 13.96
CA ILE A 369 -7.43 10.60 14.82
C ILE A 369 -6.62 9.47 15.49
N SER A 370 -5.32 9.46 15.24
CA SER A 370 -4.37 8.49 15.76
C SER A 370 -2.96 9.10 15.83
N PRO A 371 -2.00 8.50 16.56
CA PRO A 371 -0.64 9.03 16.63
C PRO A 371 0.05 9.10 15.25
N ASN A 372 -0.36 8.24 14.30
CA ASN A 372 0.16 8.21 12.94
C ASN A 372 -0.36 9.36 12.06
N ASN A 373 -1.46 10.00 12.47
CA ASN A 373 -2.12 11.07 11.71
C ASN A 373 -1.93 12.46 12.35
N ILE A 374 -1.05 12.56 13.36
CA ILE A 374 -0.63 13.80 13.98
C ILE A 374 0.88 13.93 13.82
N LEU A 375 1.33 14.96 13.10
CA LEU A 375 2.74 15.29 12.96
C LEU A 375 3.10 16.47 13.86
N LEU A 376 4.36 16.52 14.29
CA LEU A 376 4.95 17.73 14.84
C LEU A 376 5.10 18.77 13.72
N GLY A 377 5.02 20.04 14.10
CA GLY A 377 5.48 21.14 13.25
C GLY A 377 6.99 21.03 13.00
N ARG A 378 7.47 21.77 12.00
CA ARG A 378 8.92 21.98 11.83
C ARG A 378 9.50 22.70 13.06
N ASP A 379 10.81 22.63 13.24
CA ASP A 379 11.48 23.24 14.42
C ASP A 379 11.22 24.75 14.54
N ASP A 380 10.93 25.43 13.43
CA ASP A 380 10.59 26.86 13.32
C ASP A 380 9.07 27.13 13.24
N ALA A 381 8.22 26.12 13.45
CA ALA A 381 6.77 26.28 13.38
C ALA A 381 6.26 27.27 14.43
N SER A 382 5.43 28.20 13.96
CA SER A 382 4.75 29.17 14.82
C SER A 382 3.62 28.52 15.60
N GLU A 383 3.17 29.19 16.67
CA GLU A 383 1.96 28.80 17.38
C GLU A 383 0.77 28.70 16.43
N GLY A 384 0.05 27.57 16.50
CA GLY A 384 -1.01 27.20 15.58
C GLY A 384 -0.61 26.05 14.66
N ASP A 385 0.68 25.86 14.38
CA ASP A 385 1.20 24.82 13.48
C ASP A 385 2.28 23.93 14.14
N ARG A 386 2.41 23.95 15.48
CA ARG A 386 3.36 23.08 16.22
C ARG A 386 2.92 21.62 16.21
N GLY A 387 1.65 21.36 15.93
CA GLY A 387 1.12 20.03 15.63
C GLY A 387 0.13 20.12 14.49
N VAL A 388 0.18 19.16 13.59
CA VAL A 388 -0.49 19.20 12.29
C VAL A 388 -1.24 17.90 12.06
N LEU A 389 -2.54 18.00 11.77
CA LEU A 389 -3.36 16.88 11.34
C LEU A 389 -3.13 16.55 9.87
N ILE A 390 -2.95 15.26 9.60
CA ILE A 390 -2.71 14.71 8.27
C ILE A 390 -3.69 13.57 7.96
N ASP A 391 -3.73 13.11 6.71
CA ASP A 391 -4.45 11.90 6.26
C ASP A 391 -6.00 11.99 6.36
N PHE A 392 -6.61 12.60 5.35
CA PHE A 392 -8.05 12.84 5.27
C PHE A 392 -8.80 11.74 4.47
N ASP A 393 -8.17 10.57 4.27
CA ASP A 393 -8.74 9.44 3.50
C ASP A 393 -10.05 8.86 4.09
N LEU A 394 -10.25 9.00 5.40
CA LEU A 394 -11.46 8.58 6.12
C LEU A 394 -12.36 9.75 6.53
N ALA A 395 -11.91 10.98 6.28
CA ALA A 395 -12.62 12.18 6.67
C ALA A 395 -13.94 12.33 5.91
N PHE A 396 -14.85 13.10 6.49
CA PHE A 396 -16.19 13.29 5.96
C PHE A 396 -16.60 14.75 6.06
N LYS A 397 -17.12 15.30 4.95
CA LYS A 397 -17.71 16.63 4.93
C LYS A 397 -19.22 16.54 5.15
N ALA A 398 -19.70 17.07 6.27
CA ALA A 398 -21.12 17.17 6.55
C ALA A 398 -21.74 18.29 5.69
N THR A 399 -22.62 17.90 4.77
CA THR A 399 -23.32 18.82 3.85
C THR A 399 -24.83 18.76 4.06
N ALA A 400 -25.58 19.70 3.49
CA ALA A 400 -27.05 19.67 3.58
C ALA A 400 -27.66 18.42 2.91
N GLU A 401 -27.01 17.89 1.86
CA GLU A 401 -27.45 16.67 1.15
C GLU A 401 -27.09 15.39 1.92
N HIS A 402 -25.98 15.42 2.65
CA HIS A 402 -25.48 14.28 3.44
C HIS A 402 -25.16 14.77 4.87
N PRO A 403 -26.19 15.10 5.68
CA PRO A 403 -25.98 15.71 6.99
C PRO A 403 -25.53 14.70 8.05
N VAL A 404 -25.65 13.39 7.77
CA VAL A 404 -25.44 12.31 8.74
C VAL A 404 -24.19 11.52 8.41
N VAL A 405 -23.32 11.34 9.41
CA VAL A 405 -22.18 10.41 9.32
C VAL A 405 -22.60 9.02 9.80
N VAL A 406 -22.52 8.04 8.90
CA VAL A 406 -22.76 6.63 9.27
C VAL A 406 -21.58 6.11 10.08
N ILE A 407 -21.83 5.73 11.34
CA ILE A 407 -20.86 5.02 12.18
C ILE A 407 -20.65 3.61 11.66
N ASP A 408 -19.38 3.22 11.62
CA ASP A 408 -18.94 1.87 11.33
C ASP A 408 -17.72 1.58 12.21
N HIS A 409 -17.84 0.65 13.14
CA HIS A 409 -16.76 0.24 14.04
C HIS A 409 -15.56 -0.37 13.30
N ASN A 410 -15.67 -0.64 11.99
CA ASN A 410 -14.55 -1.06 11.15
C ASN A 410 -13.79 0.12 10.50
N ILE A 411 -14.24 1.36 10.68
CA ILE A 411 -13.59 2.56 10.14
C ILE A 411 -12.67 3.20 11.17
N GLY A 412 -11.42 3.43 10.78
CA GLY A 412 -10.39 4.05 11.61
C GLY A 412 -9.61 3.04 12.45
N THR A 413 -8.73 3.56 13.31
CA THR A 413 -7.84 2.74 14.13
C THR A 413 -8.50 2.35 15.45
N ARG A 414 -8.87 1.06 15.61
CA ARG A 414 -9.66 0.53 16.74
C ARG A 414 -9.23 1.01 18.13
N VAL A 415 -7.93 1.02 18.38
CA VAL A 415 -7.35 1.46 19.66
C VAL A 415 -7.78 2.89 20.01
N PHE A 416 -7.96 3.75 19.02
CA PHE A 416 -8.25 5.18 19.18
C PHE A 416 -9.72 5.54 18.90
N GLN A 417 -10.54 4.61 18.40
CA GLN A 417 -11.98 4.87 18.23
C GLN A 417 -12.67 5.21 19.56
N SER A 418 -13.64 6.13 19.54
CA SER A 418 -14.49 6.41 20.71
C SER A 418 -15.27 5.18 21.19
N LEU A 419 -15.68 5.18 22.46
CA LEU A 419 -16.56 4.15 23.00
C LEU A 419 -17.86 4.04 22.20
N SER A 420 -18.49 5.17 21.85
CA SER A 420 -19.74 5.16 21.07
C SER A 420 -19.55 4.56 19.67
N VAL A 421 -18.39 4.80 19.03
CA VAL A 421 -18.07 4.18 17.73
C VAL A 421 -17.84 2.68 17.89
N VAL A 422 -17.06 2.26 18.89
CA VAL A 422 -16.82 0.83 19.14
C VAL A 422 -18.15 0.14 19.44
N GLU A 423 -18.93 0.61 20.41
CA GLU A 423 -20.22 0.03 20.87
C GLU A 423 -21.34 0.01 19.82
N SER A 424 -21.16 0.67 18.67
CA SER A 424 -22.11 0.62 17.56
C SER A 424 -22.40 -0.82 17.08
N PHE A 425 -21.52 -1.79 17.37
CA PHE A 425 -21.78 -3.22 17.11
C PHE A 425 -22.99 -3.77 17.90
N CYS A 426 -23.24 -3.29 19.13
CA CYS A 426 -24.34 -3.74 19.98
C CYS A 426 -25.69 -3.18 19.55
N ILE A 427 -25.71 -1.96 19.00
CA ILE A 427 -26.93 -1.15 18.96
C ILE A 427 -27.47 -1.09 17.52
N ARG A 428 -28.25 -2.10 17.12
CA ARG A 428 -28.99 -2.07 15.84
C ARG A 428 -30.12 -1.03 15.79
N MET A 429 -30.47 -0.39 16.91
CA MET A 429 -31.71 0.38 17.07
C MET A 429 -31.55 1.86 17.50
N ASN A 430 -30.33 2.35 17.72
CA ASN A 430 -30.04 3.77 17.97
C ASN A 430 -28.67 4.06 17.36
N LYS A 431 -28.65 4.44 16.09
CA LYS A 431 -27.42 4.78 15.38
C LYS A 431 -26.95 6.14 15.90
N HIS A 432 -26.05 6.13 16.90
CA HIS A 432 -25.20 7.30 17.16
C HIS A 432 -24.61 7.73 15.81
N GLN A 433 -24.46 9.03 15.59
CA GLN A 433 -23.85 9.57 14.37
C GLN A 433 -22.45 9.98 14.76
N HIS A 434 -21.44 9.63 13.96
CA HIS A 434 -20.07 10.04 14.28
C HIS A 434 -20.03 11.56 14.26
N ASP A 435 -19.65 12.18 15.37
CA ASP A 435 -19.55 13.62 15.49
C ASP A 435 -18.15 14.03 15.96
N TYR A 436 -17.99 15.31 16.27
CA TYR A 436 -16.70 15.85 16.67
C TYR A 436 -16.26 15.39 18.07
N LEU A 437 -17.20 14.96 18.93
CA LEU A 437 -16.87 14.42 20.26
C LEU A 437 -16.19 13.07 20.13
N ASP A 438 -16.55 12.27 19.13
CA ASP A 438 -15.88 11.00 18.84
C ASP A 438 -14.40 11.24 18.46
N ASP A 439 -14.12 12.25 17.62
CA ASP A 439 -12.75 12.64 17.29
C ASP A 439 -11.98 13.20 18.51
N LEU A 440 -12.65 13.96 19.39
CA LEU A 440 -12.06 14.47 20.64
C LEU A 440 -11.73 13.34 21.63
N GLU A 441 -12.58 12.32 21.74
CA GLU A 441 -12.29 11.11 22.53
C GLU A 441 -11.07 10.37 21.96
N SER A 442 -10.92 10.33 20.63
CA SER A 442 -9.71 9.80 19.99
C SER A 442 -8.44 10.56 20.38
N PHE A 443 -8.48 11.89 20.48
CA PHE A 443 -7.34 12.67 21.01
C PHE A 443 -6.98 12.29 22.46
N LEU A 444 -7.98 12.03 23.32
CA LEU A 444 -7.74 11.54 24.68
C LEU A 444 -7.06 10.17 24.68
N TYR A 445 -7.48 9.26 23.79
CA TYR A 445 -6.81 7.97 23.62
C TYR A 445 -5.38 8.11 23.11
N VAL A 446 -5.11 9.04 22.19
CA VAL A 446 -3.74 9.37 21.73
C VAL A 446 -2.88 9.86 22.89
N LEU A 447 -3.37 10.83 23.68
CA LEU A 447 -2.63 11.36 24.83
C LEU A 447 -2.32 10.25 25.84
N THR A 448 -3.31 9.42 26.15
CA THR A 448 -3.15 8.30 27.10
C THR A 448 -2.17 7.26 26.56
N TYR A 449 -2.26 6.92 25.28
CA TYR A 449 -1.30 6.04 24.60
C TYR A 449 0.13 6.58 24.75
N ILE A 450 0.35 7.87 24.47
CA ILE A 450 1.68 8.46 24.57
C ILE A 450 2.20 8.41 26.01
N PHE A 451 1.36 8.69 27.01
CA PHE A 451 1.77 8.62 28.43
C PHE A 451 2.07 7.20 28.92
N LEU A 452 1.44 6.19 28.33
CA LEU A 452 1.71 4.78 28.66
C LEU A 452 2.95 4.24 27.94
N CYS A 453 3.26 4.75 26.75
CA CYS A 453 4.34 4.23 25.90
C CYS A 453 5.64 5.03 25.95
N PHE A 454 5.61 6.29 26.38
CA PHE A 454 6.76 7.19 26.28
C PHE A 454 7.03 7.90 27.61
N ARG A 455 8.31 8.15 27.87
CA ARG A 455 8.79 8.95 29.00
C ARG A 455 8.68 10.44 28.66
N PRO A 456 8.74 11.36 29.65
CA PRO A 456 8.65 12.81 29.41
C PRO A 456 9.69 13.38 28.44
N ASP A 457 10.82 12.68 28.25
CA ASP A 457 11.90 13.02 27.33
C ASP A 457 11.73 12.45 25.91
N GLY A 458 10.60 11.77 25.63
CA GLY A 458 10.32 11.15 24.33
C GLY A 458 10.83 9.72 24.17
N SER A 459 11.58 9.18 25.14
CA SER A 459 12.09 7.82 25.04
C SER A 459 11.02 6.77 25.33
N CYS A 460 11.01 5.67 24.56
CA CYS A 460 10.03 4.60 24.75
C CYS A 460 10.19 3.89 26.10
N VAL A 461 9.05 3.53 26.70
CA VAL A 461 8.97 2.67 27.88
C VAL A 461 9.21 1.21 27.46
N PRO A 462 9.92 0.38 28.26
CA PRO A 462 10.20 -1.01 27.91
C PRO A 462 8.94 -1.87 27.67
N SER A 463 9.04 -2.84 26.76
CA SER A 463 7.90 -3.63 26.26
C SER A 463 7.14 -4.49 27.28
N LYS A 464 7.66 -4.62 28.51
CA LYS A 464 7.08 -5.42 29.60
C LYS A 464 6.25 -4.59 30.57
N ASP A 465 6.07 -3.31 30.30
CA ASP A 465 5.30 -2.40 31.14
C ASP A 465 3.78 -2.65 31.00
N GLU A 466 3.03 -2.48 32.09
CA GLU A 466 1.59 -2.71 32.16
C GLU A 466 0.82 -1.81 31.18
N GLY A 467 1.36 -0.64 30.84
CA GLY A 467 0.75 0.29 29.88
C GLY A 467 0.53 -0.32 28.49
N LEU A 468 1.48 -1.13 28.00
CA LEU A 468 1.35 -1.79 26.70
C LEU A 468 0.29 -2.90 26.69
N LEU A 469 0.09 -3.56 27.85
CA LEU A 469 -1.01 -4.51 28.01
C LEU A 469 -2.37 -3.81 27.91
N ILE A 470 -2.54 -2.65 28.56
CA ILE A 470 -3.77 -1.84 28.47
C ILE A 470 -4.07 -1.46 27.02
N ILE A 471 -3.07 -1.02 26.26
CA ILE A 471 -3.25 -0.63 24.85
C ILE A 471 -3.64 -1.84 23.99
N SER A 472 -3.01 -2.99 24.19
CA SER A 472 -3.40 -4.22 23.48
C SER A 472 -4.81 -4.68 23.82
N GLU A 473 -5.26 -4.48 25.07
CA GLU A 473 -6.63 -4.77 25.52
C GLU A 473 -7.65 -3.85 24.81
N TRP A 474 -7.30 -2.60 24.49
CA TRP A 474 -8.11 -1.69 23.67
C TRP A 474 -8.11 -2.05 22.18
N ALA A 475 -7.08 -2.77 21.73
CA ALA A 475 -6.94 -3.28 20.36
C ALA A 475 -7.68 -4.60 20.13
N ALA A 476 -8.41 -5.12 21.14
CA ALA A 476 -9.04 -6.43 21.07
C ALA A 476 -9.89 -6.59 19.79
N HIS A 477 -9.70 -7.73 19.12
CA HIS A 477 -10.38 -8.04 17.86
C HIS A 477 -11.90 -8.03 18.04
N ASP A 478 -12.38 -8.55 19.16
CA ASP A 478 -13.77 -8.50 19.54
C ASP A 478 -14.16 -7.08 20.02
N PRO A 479 -15.10 -6.40 19.34
CA PRO A 479 -15.54 -5.05 19.71
C PRO A 479 -16.10 -4.96 21.13
N GLU A 480 -16.75 -6.00 21.64
CA GLU A 480 -17.34 -6.02 22.99
C GLU A 480 -16.25 -5.98 24.06
N THR A 481 -15.25 -6.83 23.91
CA THR A 481 -14.05 -6.85 24.76
C THR A 481 -13.33 -5.50 24.71
N ALA A 482 -13.13 -4.93 23.52
CA ALA A 482 -12.49 -3.62 23.36
C ALA A 482 -13.27 -2.51 24.09
N ALA A 483 -14.60 -2.45 23.93
CA ALA A 483 -15.46 -1.48 24.60
C ALA A 483 -15.40 -1.63 26.14
N SER A 484 -15.50 -2.86 26.64
CA SER A 484 -15.39 -3.15 28.07
C SER A 484 -14.06 -2.68 28.67
N ASN A 485 -12.95 -2.92 27.96
CA ASN A 485 -11.63 -2.50 28.42
C ASN A 485 -11.46 -0.98 28.38
N LYS A 486 -12.02 -0.31 27.37
CA LYS A 486 -12.02 1.15 27.25
C LYS A 486 -12.83 1.84 28.33
N ARG A 487 -13.98 1.27 28.75
CA ARG A 487 -14.80 1.78 29.86
C ARG A 487 -14.03 1.91 31.17
N CYS A 488 -13.02 1.06 31.39
CA CYS A 488 -12.14 1.15 32.56
C CYS A 488 -11.41 2.50 32.65
N LEU A 489 -11.07 3.14 31.53
CA LEU A 489 -10.41 4.46 31.50
C LEU A 489 -11.30 5.53 32.16
N PHE A 490 -12.61 5.46 31.95
CA PHE A 490 -13.60 6.39 32.49
C PHE A 490 -14.13 5.98 33.87
N GLY A 491 -13.50 4.99 34.52
CA GLY A 491 -13.89 4.53 35.86
C GLY A 491 -15.12 3.62 35.89
N PHE A 492 -15.65 3.21 34.74
CA PHE A 492 -16.73 2.22 34.65
C PHE A 492 -16.15 0.81 34.65
N GLY A 493 -16.25 0.10 35.79
CA GLY A 493 -15.79 -1.29 35.95
C GLY A 493 -14.86 -1.51 37.15
N GLY A 494 -14.98 -2.65 37.83
CA GLY A 494 -14.27 -2.94 39.09
C GLY A 494 -12.76 -3.21 38.96
N GLY A 495 -12.21 -3.33 37.73
CA GLY A 495 -10.85 -3.77 37.48
C GLY A 495 -9.75 -2.73 37.75
N LEU A 496 -10.02 -1.44 37.47
CA LEU A 496 -8.99 -0.39 37.60
C LEU A 496 -8.60 -0.14 39.06
N ARG A 497 -9.55 -0.27 40.01
CA ARG A 497 -9.29 -0.11 41.45
C ARG A 497 -8.35 -1.16 42.03
N HIS A 498 -8.26 -2.35 41.43
CA HIS A 498 -7.39 -3.43 41.90
C HIS A 498 -5.99 -3.42 41.27
N ARG A 499 -5.84 -2.95 40.01
CA ARG A 499 -4.55 -2.91 39.31
C ARG A 499 -3.70 -1.68 39.66
N ILE A 500 -4.31 -0.52 39.95
CA ILE A 500 -3.59 0.70 40.38
C ILE A 500 -2.85 0.53 41.72
N ARG A 501 -3.29 -0.39 42.60
CA ARG A 501 -2.65 -0.63 43.89
C ARG A 501 -1.30 -1.35 43.81
N GLY A 502 -0.94 -1.95 42.67
CA GLY A 502 0.25 -2.80 42.53
C GLY A 502 1.47 -2.16 41.88
N GLY A 503 1.34 -1.03 41.17
CA GLY A 503 2.41 -0.53 40.29
C GLY A 503 2.28 0.93 39.90
N ARG A 504 2.53 1.83 40.88
CA ARG A 504 2.68 3.30 40.80
C ARG A 504 1.43 4.11 40.40
N GLU A 505 1.24 5.21 41.13
CA GLU A 505 0.19 6.24 41.06
C GLU A 505 0.10 7.03 39.73
N VAL A 506 0.45 6.42 38.59
CA VAL A 506 0.58 7.12 37.30
C VAL A 506 -0.78 7.35 36.62
N LEU A 507 -1.66 6.34 36.62
CA LEU A 507 -2.96 6.45 35.92
C LEU A 507 -3.97 7.35 36.66
N GLY A 508 -4.02 7.28 37.99
CA GLY A 508 -4.89 8.15 38.79
C GLY A 508 -4.50 9.63 38.73
N SER A 509 -3.21 9.91 38.53
CA SER A 509 -2.70 11.27 38.39
C SER A 509 -2.78 11.79 36.95
N CYS A 510 -2.66 10.93 35.93
CA CYS A 510 -2.79 11.34 34.52
C CYS A 510 -4.21 11.79 34.16
N VAL A 511 -5.26 11.12 34.68
CA VAL A 511 -6.65 11.52 34.44
C VAL A 511 -7.00 12.79 35.22
N TYR A 512 -6.45 12.99 36.43
CA TYR A 512 -6.66 14.21 37.21
C TYR A 512 -5.87 15.44 36.71
N LEU A 513 -4.80 15.24 35.95
CA LEU A 513 -4.05 16.32 35.28
C LEU A 513 -4.64 16.70 33.91
N ALA A 514 -5.56 15.88 33.37
CA ALA A 514 -6.20 16.07 32.07
C ALA A 514 -7.61 16.68 32.15
N VAL A 515 -8.13 16.96 33.36
CA VAL A 515 -9.43 17.64 33.60
C VAL A 515 -9.20 19.09 34.01
#